data_AF-A0A3P8W4W9-F1
#
_entry.id   AF-A0A3P8W4W9-F1
#
_cell.length_a   1.000
_cell.length_b   1.000
_cell.length_c   1.000
_cell.angle_alpha   90.00
_cell.angle_beta   90.00
_cell.angle_gamma   90.00
#
_symmetry.space_group_name_H-M   'P 1'
#
loop_
_entity.id
_entity.type
_entity.pdbx_description
1 polymer ?
#
loop_
_entity_poly.entity_id
_entity_poly.type
_entity_poly.pdbx_seq_one_letter_code
_entity_poly.pdbx_strand_id
1 'polypeptide(L)'
;MASTLVSATVSNSFRYCIHFFYMQTPPVGIRGTSLRKICQKYKDTLHYATLYDSSQRLPLYSAYMDTPWMYEPQLISDDEGGNMKALPLTDTTHPLIEDSQAVLEDYTDAVGYRRGPLNPDLHQADPDDKSSTYTLTSVVPFITEFLDYSWNPYLDTVRRRLNNFCNGKSFIVTGVMVSGVTIQQENTNRLAIPNSNMEPFRHSNMHMNFEDTQAVLDVDKNFQIFYKDCVSDS
;
A
#
# COMPACT_ATOMS: atom_id res chain seq x y z
N MET A 1 -28.68 -6.75 -9.15
CA MET A 1 -27.72 -6.03 -8.28
C MET A 1 -27.62 -6.80 -6.97
N ALA A 2 -26.51 -7.51 -6.74
CA ALA A 2 -26.26 -8.17 -5.46
C ALA A 2 -25.70 -7.12 -4.50
N SER A 3 -26.40 -6.88 -3.39
CA SER A 3 -25.89 -6.07 -2.28
C SER A 3 -24.63 -6.75 -1.75
N THR A 4 -23.47 -6.11 -1.86
CA THR A 4 -22.24 -6.54 -1.19
C THR A 4 -22.45 -6.36 0.32
N LEU A 5 -22.86 -7.43 0.99
CA LEU A 5 -23.15 -7.43 2.42
C LEU A 5 -21.85 -7.24 3.21
N VAL A 6 -21.67 -6.04 3.77
CA VAL A 6 -20.82 -5.81 4.93
C VAL A 6 -21.60 -6.29 6.14
N SER A 7 -21.09 -7.28 6.86
CA SER A 7 -21.76 -7.82 8.05
C SER A 7 -20.74 -7.98 9.16
N ALA A 8 -21.18 -7.86 10.41
CA ALA A 8 -20.32 -8.11 11.54
C ALA A 8 -21.05 -9.01 12.51
N THR A 9 -20.38 -10.05 13.01
CA THR A 9 -20.98 -10.95 14.00
C THR A 9 -20.63 -10.42 15.38
N VAL A 10 -21.61 -9.82 16.03
CA VAL A 10 -21.51 -9.40 17.43
C VAL A 10 -21.68 -10.64 18.31
N SER A 11 -20.64 -11.00 19.05
CA SER A 11 -20.60 -12.19 19.89
C SER A 11 -20.15 -11.85 21.30
N ASN A 12 -20.40 -12.78 22.24
CA ASN A 12 -19.86 -12.72 23.58
C ASN A 12 -18.38 -13.14 23.64
N SER A 13 -17.81 -13.60 22.52
CA SER A 13 -16.42 -14.08 22.41
C SER A 13 -15.81 -13.78 21.02
N PHE A 14 -14.47 -13.79 20.94
CA PHE A 14 -13.73 -13.72 19.67
C PHE A 14 -13.53 -15.09 19.01
N ARG A 15 -14.29 -16.14 19.39
CA ARG A 15 -14.04 -17.53 18.98
C ARG A 15 -13.78 -17.70 17.47
N TYR A 16 -14.54 -17.00 16.62
CA TYR A 16 -14.43 -17.13 15.17
C TYR A 16 -13.26 -16.36 14.55
N CYS A 17 -12.75 -15.33 15.24
CA CYS A 17 -11.70 -14.43 14.75
C CYS A 17 -10.50 -14.38 15.72
N ILE A 18 -10.30 -15.45 16.49
CA ILE A 18 -9.25 -15.52 17.52
C ILE A 18 -7.84 -15.53 16.94
N HIS A 19 -7.69 -15.98 15.69
CA HIS A 19 -6.42 -16.06 14.96
C HIS A 19 -5.81 -14.68 14.66
N PHE A 20 -6.58 -13.60 14.72
CA PHE A 20 -6.05 -12.24 14.57
C PHE A 20 -5.32 -11.71 15.82
N PHE A 21 -5.40 -12.41 16.94
CA PHE A 21 -4.67 -12.04 18.15
C PHE A 21 -3.32 -12.73 18.19
N TYR A 22 -2.29 -12.01 18.64
CA TYR A 22 -0.99 -12.61 18.94
C TYR A 22 -1.16 -13.79 19.89
N MET A 23 -0.57 -14.94 19.54
CA MET A 23 -0.72 -16.21 20.28
C MET A 23 -2.19 -16.58 20.55
N GLN A 24 -3.12 -16.15 19.68
CA GLN A 24 -4.56 -16.37 19.79
C GLN A 24 -5.15 -15.90 21.13
N THR A 25 -4.57 -14.85 21.73
CA THR A 25 -4.90 -14.38 23.08
C THR A 25 -5.37 -12.91 23.07
N PRO A 26 -6.67 -12.64 23.30
CA PRO A 26 -7.18 -11.27 23.38
C PRO A 26 -6.67 -10.51 24.62
N PRO A 27 -6.49 -9.18 24.53
CA PRO A 27 -6.17 -8.35 25.69
C PRO A 27 -7.17 -8.56 26.84
N VAL A 28 -6.63 -8.74 28.04
CA VAL A 28 -7.40 -8.90 29.28
C VAL A 28 -7.49 -7.57 30.04
N GLY A 29 -8.47 -7.44 30.94
CA GLY A 29 -8.59 -6.30 31.85
C GLY A 29 -9.65 -5.27 31.48
N ILE A 30 -10.13 -5.25 30.23
CA ILE A 30 -11.20 -4.35 29.80
C ILE A 30 -12.56 -4.99 30.12
N ARG A 31 -13.35 -4.35 30.99
CA ARG A 31 -14.65 -4.84 31.47
C ARG A 31 -15.72 -3.77 31.30
N GLY A 32 -16.94 -4.20 30.96
CA GLY A 32 -18.09 -3.32 30.79
C GLY A 32 -19.28 -4.08 30.20
N THR A 33 -20.49 -3.62 30.48
CA THR A 33 -21.75 -4.25 30.03
C THR A 33 -22.14 -3.85 28.60
N SER A 34 -21.63 -2.71 28.13
CA SER A 34 -21.79 -2.19 26.78
C SER A 34 -20.76 -2.73 25.79
N LEU A 35 -19.82 -3.56 26.23
CA LEU A 35 -18.78 -4.10 25.37
C LEU A 35 -19.34 -5.14 24.40
N ARG A 36 -18.90 -5.06 23.16
CA ARG A 36 -19.25 -5.95 22.06
C ARG A 36 -17.97 -6.48 21.44
N LYS A 37 -17.83 -7.80 21.37
CA LYS A 37 -16.72 -8.45 20.65
C LYS A 37 -17.23 -8.73 19.24
N ILE A 38 -16.58 -8.14 18.26
CA ILE A 38 -17.05 -8.12 16.88
C ILE A 38 -16.00 -8.82 16.03
N CYS A 39 -16.40 -9.87 15.32
CA CYS A 39 -15.63 -10.42 14.22
C CYS A 39 -16.10 -9.76 12.92
N GLN A 40 -15.20 -9.00 12.29
CA GLN A 40 -15.51 -8.14 11.16
C GLN A 40 -15.46 -8.95 9.87
N LYS A 41 -16.54 -8.90 9.09
CA LYS A 41 -16.76 -9.80 7.95
C LYS A 41 -17.14 -9.00 6.71
N TYR A 42 -16.49 -9.30 5.59
CA TYR A 42 -16.80 -8.69 4.30
C TYR A 42 -16.67 -9.75 3.21
N LYS A 43 -17.70 -9.84 2.33
CA LYS A 43 -17.82 -10.89 1.30
C LYS A 43 -17.62 -12.29 1.86
N ASP A 44 -18.26 -12.54 2.99
CA ASP A 44 -18.17 -13.78 3.75
C ASP A 44 -16.80 -14.17 4.37
N THR A 45 -15.80 -13.31 4.22
CA THR A 45 -14.44 -13.51 4.78
C THR A 45 -14.25 -12.68 6.04
N LEU A 46 -13.58 -13.26 7.04
CA LEU A 46 -13.16 -12.55 8.27
C LEU A 46 -11.90 -11.73 7.98
N HIS A 47 -11.85 -10.48 8.47
CA HIS A 47 -10.72 -9.57 8.20
C HIS A 47 -10.00 -9.11 9.47
N TYR A 48 -10.73 -8.83 10.55
CA TYR A 48 -10.16 -8.42 11.83
C TYR A 48 -11.15 -8.61 12.98
N ALA A 49 -10.66 -8.49 14.21
CA ALA A 49 -11.46 -8.49 15.43
C ALA A 49 -11.50 -7.07 16.03
N THR A 50 -12.63 -6.67 16.59
CA THR A 50 -12.79 -5.37 17.27
C THR A 50 -13.50 -5.55 18.60
N LEU A 51 -12.99 -4.94 19.67
CA LEU A 51 -13.75 -4.71 20.91
C LEU A 51 -14.38 -3.33 20.83
N TYR A 52 -15.70 -3.26 20.79
CA TYR A 52 -16.46 -2.02 20.61
C TYR A 52 -17.27 -1.69 21.88
N ASP A 53 -17.22 -0.44 22.34
CA ASP A 53 -18.09 0.03 23.41
C ASP A 53 -19.32 0.71 22.80
N SER A 54 -20.48 0.06 22.90
CA SER A 54 -21.71 0.59 22.31
C SER A 54 -22.26 1.81 23.05
N SER A 55 -21.87 2.03 24.31
CA SER A 55 -22.33 3.17 25.09
C SER A 55 -21.62 4.46 24.66
N GLN A 56 -20.31 4.35 24.43
CA GLN A 56 -19.45 5.44 23.97
C GLN A 56 -19.35 5.53 22.44
N ARG A 57 -19.89 4.54 21.73
CA ARG A 57 -19.90 4.44 20.27
C ARG A 57 -18.51 4.44 19.63
N LEU A 58 -17.52 3.82 20.29
CA LEU A 58 -16.14 3.79 19.81
C LEU A 58 -15.50 2.39 19.93
N PRO A 59 -14.60 2.02 19.01
CA PRO A 59 -13.75 0.85 19.18
C PRO A 59 -12.69 1.10 20.25
N LEU A 60 -12.57 0.21 21.23
CA LEU A 60 -11.51 0.25 22.24
C LEU A 60 -10.20 -0.32 21.71
N TYR A 61 -10.27 -1.36 20.88
CA TYR A 61 -9.15 -1.86 20.09
C TYR A 61 -9.64 -2.64 18.88
N SER A 62 -8.72 -2.83 17.92
CA SER A 62 -8.83 -3.82 16.86
C SER A 62 -7.60 -4.73 16.86
N ALA A 63 -7.77 -5.98 16.44
CA ALA A 63 -6.69 -6.95 16.24
C ALA A 63 -6.81 -7.53 14.83
N TYR A 64 -5.70 -7.53 14.11
CA TYR A 64 -5.59 -7.98 12.72
C TYR A 64 -4.19 -8.58 12.52
N MET A 65 -4.05 -9.41 11.49
CA MET A 65 -2.74 -9.86 11.03
C MET A 65 -2.23 -8.88 9.98
N ASP A 66 -1.02 -8.38 10.18
CA ASP A 66 -0.35 -7.51 9.23
C ASP A 66 0.29 -8.33 8.10
N THR A 67 0.39 -7.73 6.92
CA THR A 67 1.10 -8.35 5.79
C THR A 67 2.60 -8.09 5.98
N PRO A 68 3.45 -9.13 6.05
CA PRO A 68 4.89 -8.92 6.17
C PRO A 68 5.43 -8.23 4.93
N TRP A 69 6.48 -7.43 5.11
CA TRP A 69 7.22 -6.90 3.98
C TRP A 69 7.85 -8.04 3.18
N MET A 70 7.79 -7.93 1.86
CA MET A 70 8.26 -8.95 0.92
C MET A 70 9.51 -8.46 0.18
N TYR A 71 10.31 -9.40 -0.31
CA TYR A 71 11.43 -9.17 -1.22
C TYR A 71 11.24 -9.96 -2.52
N GLU A 72 11.95 -9.56 -3.56
CA GLU A 72 11.95 -10.18 -4.89
C GLU A 72 13.15 -11.14 -5.03
N PRO A 73 12.96 -12.47 -4.95
CA PRO A 73 14.07 -13.43 -5.00
C PRO A 73 14.83 -13.39 -6.32
N GLN A 74 14.14 -13.11 -7.42
CA GLN A 74 14.70 -12.98 -8.76
C GLN A 74 15.68 -11.80 -8.92
N LEU A 75 15.68 -10.81 -8.00
CA LEU A 75 16.71 -9.76 -8.00
C LEU A 75 18.03 -10.24 -7.40
N ILE A 76 18.02 -11.33 -6.63
CA ILE A 76 19.21 -11.93 -6.02
C ILE A 76 19.91 -12.84 -7.04
N SER A 77 19.13 -13.63 -7.77
CA SER A 77 19.62 -14.58 -8.77
C SER A 77 18.54 -14.91 -9.80
N ASP A 78 18.93 -15.01 -11.07
CA ASP A 78 18.02 -15.41 -12.16
C ASP A 78 17.47 -16.84 -12.01
N ASP A 79 18.10 -17.68 -11.18
CA ASP A 79 17.67 -19.07 -10.91
C ASP A 79 16.54 -19.15 -9.85
N GLU A 80 16.25 -18.05 -9.15
CA GLU A 80 15.17 -17.98 -8.17
C GLU A 80 13.79 -17.84 -8.82
N GLY A 81 12.75 -18.23 -8.08
CA GLY A 81 11.37 -18.10 -8.57
C GLY A 81 10.88 -16.65 -8.57
N GLY A 82 10.01 -16.30 -9.52
CA GLY A 82 9.43 -14.94 -9.64
C GLY A 82 8.31 -14.60 -8.66
N ASN A 83 8.07 -15.43 -7.63
CA ASN A 83 7.11 -15.12 -6.58
C ASN A 83 7.85 -14.43 -5.43
N MET A 84 7.34 -13.27 -5.03
CA MET A 84 7.80 -12.55 -3.84
C MET A 84 7.78 -13.44 -2.59
N LYS A 85 8.74 -13.23 -1.69
CA LYS A 85 8.86 -13.99 -0.43
C LYS A 85 8.88 -13.02 0.75
N ALA A 86 8.36 -13.46 1.90
CA ALA A 86 8.39 -12.65 3.12
C ALA A 86 9.82 -12.39 3.57
N LEU A 87 10.13 -11.15 3.94
CA LEU A 87 11.36 -10.82 4.63
C LEU A 87 11.42 -11.58 5.95
N PRO A 88 12.54 -12.25 6.26
CA PRO A 88 12.72 -12.90 7.56
C PRO A 88 12.52 -11.89 8.69
N LEU A 89 11.79 -12.29 9.74
CA LEU A 89 11.59 -11.47 10.95
C LEU A 89 12.83 -11.43 11.86
N THR A 90 14.01 -11.76 11.33
CA THR A 90 15.27 -11.74 12.07
C THR A 90 15.85 -10.33 12.04
N ASP A 91 16.58 -9.94 13.09
CA ASP A 91 17.19 -8.60 13.20
C ASP A 91 18.21 -8.27 12.10
N THR A 92 18.64 -9.28 11.32
CA THR A 92 19.60 -9.11 10.22
C THR A 92 19.02 -9.64 8.92
N THR A 93 18.86 -8.77 7.92
CA THR A 93 18.55 -9.15 6.55
C THR A 93 19.73 -9.91 5.95
N HIS A 94 19.46 -10.91 5.10
CA HIS A 94 20.53 -11.69 4.48
C HIS A 94 21.35 -10.79 3.52
N PRO A 95 22.69 -10.82 3.52
CA PRO A 95 23.52 -9.91 2.71
C PRO A 95 23.18 -9.90 1.22
N LEU A 96 22.88 -11.08 0.66
CA LEU A 96 22.44 -11.18 -0.74
C LEU A 96 21.13 -10.42 -1.04
N ILE A 97 20.21 -10.32 -0.09
CA ILE A 97 18.99 -9.52 -0.24
C ILE A 97 19.39 -8.04 -0.22
N GLU A 98 20.18 -7.65 0.78
CA GLU A 98 20.66 -6.27 0.98
C GLU A 98 21.42 -5.74 -0.24
N ASP A 99 22.28 -6.54 -0.85
CA ASP A 99 23.04 -6.15 -2.04
C ASP A 99 22.18 -6.06 -3.30
N SER A 100 21.08 -6.81 -3.36
CA SER A 100 20.23 -6.94 -4.56
C SER A 100 19.15 -5.86 -4.67
N GLN A 101 18.64 -5.37 -3.55
CA GLN A 101 17.47 -4.50 -3.50
C GLN A 101 17.41 -3.69 -2.22
N ALA A 102 16.46 -2.74 -2.17
CA ALA A 102 16.18 -1.98 -0.97
C ALA A 102 15.72 -2.90 0.18
N VAL A 103 16.21 -2.62 1.39
CA VAL A 103 15.83 -3.30 2.63
C VAL A 103 15.21 -2.30 3.63
N LEU A 104 14.60 -2.80 4.71
CA LEU A 104 13.95 -1.92 5.68
C LEU A 104 14.96 -0.99 6.36
N GLU A 105 16.18 -1.49 6.55
CA GLU A 105 17.29 -0.80 7.19
C GLU A 105 17.71 0.45 6.41
N ASP A 106 17.57 0.46 5.08
CA ASP A 106 17.87 1.61 4.22
C ASP A 106 17.01 2.86 4.55
N TYR A 107 15.88 2.66 5.24
CA TYR A 107 14.96 3.72 5.63
C TYR A 107 15.02 4.07 7.12
N THR A 108 15.74 3.31 7.95
CA THR A 108 15.77 3.48 9.41
C THR A 108 16.39 4.82 9.81
N ASP A 109 17.49 5.21 9.17
CA ASP A 109 18.23 6.45 9.48
C ASP A 109 17.94 7.59 8.50
N ALA A 110 16.95 7.42 7.62
CA ALA A 110 16.58 8.40 6.60
C ALA A 110 15.69 9.53 7.16
N VAL A 111 16.26 10.35 8.06
CA VAL A 111 15.52 11.45 8.71
C VAL A 111 14.91 12.40 7.67
N GLY A 112 13.61 12.67 7.81
CA GLY A 112 12.87 13.55 6.90
C GLY A 112 12.25 12.82 5.70
N TYR A 113 12.61 11.56 5.47
CA TYR A 113 12.03 10.72 4.43
C TYR A 113 11.09 9.67 5.02
N ARG A 114 10.08 9.29 4.24
CA ARG A 114 9.20 8.16 4.50
C ARG A 114 8.99 7.35 3.24
N ARG A 115 8.73 6.05 3.42
CA ARG A 115 8.35 5.15 2.34
C ARG A 115 7.02 5.59 1.75
N GLY A 116 7.02 5.83 0.44
CA GLY A 116 5.83 6.16 -0.33
C GLY A 116 5.59 5.12 -1.42
N PRO A 117 4.41 4.50 -1.48
CA PRO A 117 4.11 3.51 -2.51
C PRO A 117 3.89 4.20 -3.86
N LEU A 118 4.47 3.64 -4.92
CA LEU A 118 4.11 3.99 -6.30
C LEU A 118 2.82 3.29 -6.73
N ASN A 119 2.62 2.06 -6.26
CA ASN A 119 1.37 1.32 -6.41
C ASN A 119 0.64 1.24 -5.05
N PRO A 120 -0.32 2.14 -4.77
CA PRO A 120 -0.95 2.21 -3.45
C PRO A 120 -2.01 1.12 -3.25
N ASP A 121 -1.99 0.50 -2.07
CA ASP A 121 -2.98 -0.48 -1.63
C ASP A 121 -4.42 0.05 -1.67
N LEU A 122 -4.62 1.36 -1.51
CA LEU A 122 -5.91 2.06 -1.60
C LEU A 122 -6.57 1.89 -2.96
N HIS A 123 -5.78 1.70 -4.03
CA HIS A 123 -6.30 1.49 -5.38
C HIS A 123 -6.59 0.02 -5.66
N GLN A 124 -6.10 -0.89 -4.82
CA GLN A 124 -6.29 -2.35 -4.95
C GLN A 124 -7.59 -2.82 -4.30
N ALA A 125 -8.27 -3.75 -4.97
CA ALA A 125 -9.58 -4.25 -4.55
C ALA A 125 -9.50 -5.58 -3.80
N ASP A 126 -8.63 -6.49 -4.24
CA ASP A 126 -8.47 -7.81 -3.64
C ASP A 126 -7.43 -7.81 -2.50
N PRO A 127 -7.61 -8.60 -1.44
CA PRO A 127 -6.60 -8.75 -0.38
C PRO A 127 -5.21 -9.18 -0.89
N ASP A 128 -5.14 -10.06 -1.89
CA ASP A 128 -3.87 -10.52 -2.45
C ASP A 128 -3.22 -9.40 -3.27
N ASP A 129 -4.01 -8.65 -4.05
CA ASP A 129 -3.54 -7.47 -4.78
C ASP A 129 -3.00 -6.41 -3.82
N LYS A 130 -3.70 -6.15 -2.70
CA LYS A 130 -3.24 -5.23 -1.64
C LYS A 130 -1.93 -5.72 -1.05
N SER A 131 -1.84 -7.00 -0.71
CA SER A 131 -0.66 -7.60 -0.12
C SER A 131 0.55 -7.53 -1.05
N SER A 132 0.34 -7.64 -2.36
CA SER A 132 1.41 -7.51 -3.36
C SER A 132 2.09 -6.14 -3.38
N THR A 133 1.45 -5.10 -2.82
CA THR A 133 2.03 -3.76 -2.71
C THR A 133 3.03 -3.62 -1.57
N TYR A 134 3.09 -4.58 -0.64
CA TYR A 134 3.99 -4.58 0.52
C TYR A 134 5.36 -5.17 0.16
N THR A 135 5.98 -4.64 -0.90
CA THR A 135 7.34 -4.98 -1.34
C THR A 135 8.19 -3.71 -1.42
N LEU A 136 9.47 -3.81 -1.08
CA LEU A 136 10.36 -2.64 -1.11
C LEU A 136 10.67 -2.16 -2.53
N THR A 137 10.45 -3.00 -3.54
CA THR A 137 10.56 -2.65 -4.96
C THR A 137 9.39 -1.79 -5.47
N SER A 138 8.33 -1.61 -4.68
CA SER A 138 7.17 -0.79 -5.03
C SER A 138 7.10 0.56 -4.29
N VAL A 139 8.08 0.85 -3.42
CA VAL A 139 8.13 2.07 -2.62
C VAL A 139 9.38 2.89 -2.90
N VAL A 140 9.27 4.20 -2.68
CA VAL A 140 10.37 5.17 -2.83
C VAL A 140 10.47 6.07 -1.60
N PRO A 141 11.65 6.66 -1.31
CA PRO A 141 11.77 7.61 -0.21
C PRO A 141 11.20 8.98 -0.60
N PHE A 142 10.01 9.33 -0.11
CA PHE A 142 9.47 10.68 -0.26
C PHE A 142 9.84 11.56 0.94
N ILE A 143 10.04 12.85 0.66
CA ILE A 143 10.08 13.88 1.71
C ILE A 143 8.73 13.83 2.46
N THR A 144 8.78 13.82 3.79
CA THR A 144 7.59 13.62 4.64
C THR A 144 6.47 14.61 4.31
N GLU A 145 6.80 15.90 4.16
CA GLU A 145 5.82 16.94 3.80
C GLU A 145 5.19 16.69 2.42
N PHE A 146 5.97 16.28 1.43
CA PHE A 146 5.46 15.96 0.09
C PHE A 146 4.49 14.76 0.15
N LEU A 147 4.86 13.71 0.88
CA LEU A 147 4.03 12.53 1.05
C LEU A 147 2.68 12.90 1.72
N ASP A 148 2.73 13.66 2.80
CA ASP A 148 1.53 14.00 3.59
C ASP A 148 0.63 15.02 2.90
N TYR A 149 1.20 16.06 2.27
CA TYR A 149 0.42 17.19 1.74
C TYR A 149 0.20 17.13 0.23
N SER A 150 0.92 16.31 -0.51
CA SER A 150 0.77 16.21 -1.97
C SER A 150 0.44 14.80 -2.45
N TRP A 151 1.23 13.79 -2.09
CA TRP A 151 1.02 12.43 -2.60
C TRP A 151 -0.26 11.80 -2.05
N ASN A 152 -0.42 11.71 -0.72
CA ASN A 152 -1.58 11.07 -0.10
C ASN A 152 -2.92 11.73 -0.51
N PRO A 153 -3.07 13.07 -0.48
CA PRO A 153 -4.30 13.71 -0.96
C PRO A 153 -4.55 13.53 -2.46
N TYR A 154 -3.48 13.39 -3.25
CA TYR A 154 -3.61 13.11 -4.67
C TYR A 154 -4.13 11.69 -4.92
N LEU A 155 -3.67 10.68 -4.17
CA LEU A 155 -4.18 9.31 -4.27
C LEU A 155 -5.69 9.23 -4.03
N ASP A 156 -6.22 10.01 -3.10
CA ASP A 156 -7.66 10.13 -2.85
C ASP A 156 -8.41 10.80 -4.02
N THR A 157 -7.79 11.79 -4.65
CA THR A 157 -8.35 12.47 -5.82
C THR A 157 -8.44 11.51 -7.00
N VAL A 158 -7.38 10.74 -7.25
CA VAL A 158 -7.38 9.67 -8.26
C VAL A 158 -8.46 8.64 -7.94
N ARG A 159 -8.54 8.16 -6.69
CA ARG A 159 -9.54 7.18 -6.27
C ARG A 159 -10.97 7.68 -6.52
N ARG A 160 -11.28 8.93 -6.17
CA ARG A 160 -12.59 9.54 -6.44
C ARG A 160 -12.87 9.63 -7.93
N ARG A 161 -11.87 10.03 -8.73
CA ARG A 161 -12.03 10.13 -10.18
C ARG A 161 -12.33 8.78 -10.82
N LEU A 162 -11.56 7.76 -10.46
CA LEU A 162 -11.77 6.38 -10.91
C LEU A 162 -13.19 5.89 -10.57
N ASN A 163 -13.66 6.16 -9.36
CA ASN A 163 -14.99 5.70 -8.93
C ASN A 163 -16.15 6.46 -9.60
N ASN A 164 -15.98 7.75 -9.87
CA ASN A 164 -17.09 8.60 -10.31
C ASN A 164 -17.20 8.73 -11.83
N PHE A 165 -16.07 8.64 -12.55
CA PHE A 165 -16.02 8.98 -13.97
C PHE A 165 -15.56 7.85 -14.87
N CYS A 166 -14.89 6.83 -14.34
CA CYS A 166 -14.38 5.70 -15.12
C CYS A 166 -15.35 4.52 -15.06
N ASN A 167 -16.03 4.23 -16.16
CA ASN A 167 -17.07 3.20 -16.23
C ASN A 167 -16.53 1.81 -16.67
N GLY A 168 -15.21 1.65 -16.72
CA GLY A 168 -14.52 0.47 -17.23
C GLY A 168 -13.19 0.19 -16.53
N LYS A 169 -12.37 -0.67 -17.11
CA LYS A 169 -11.03 -0.94 -16.60
C LYS A 169 -10.11 0.27 -16.81
N SER A 170 -9.52 0.75 -15.74
CA SER A 170 -8.52 1.82 -15.76
C SER A 170 -7.10 1.24 -15.63
N PHE A 171 -6.13 1.88 -16.30
CA PHE A 171 -4.74 1.41 -16.37
C PHE A 171 -3.80 2.50 -15.91
N ILE A 172 -3.32 2.40 -14.67
CA ILE A 172 -2.53 3.45 -14.04
C ILE A 172 -1.04 3.12 -14.21
N VAL A 173 -0.26 4.12 -14.58
CA VAL A 173 1.21 4.06 -14.57
C VAL A 173 1.68 5.17 -13.64
N THR A 174 2.59 4.84 -12.73
CA THR A 174 3.22 5.79 -11.80
C THR A 174 4.73 5.61 -11.86
N GLY A 175 5.45 6.68 -11.54
CA GLY A 175 6.91 6.66 -11.57
C GLY A 175 7.50 7.91 -10.94
N VAL A 176 8.82 7.90 -10.79
CA VAL A 176 9.58 9.02 -10.24
C VAL A 176 10.74 9.37 -11.15
N MET A 177 11.16 10.64 -11.12
CA MET A 177 12.46 11.06 -11.63
C MET A 177 13.45 11.09 -10.49
N VAL A 178 14.69 10.65 -10.70
CA VAL A 178 15.74 10.72 -9.67
C VAL A 178 16.33 12.13 -9.58
N SER A 179 16.62 12.60 -8.36
CA SER A 179 17.24 13.91 -8.12
C SER A 179 18.77 13.91 -8.29
N GLY A 180 19.39 12.73 -8.37
CA GLY A 180 20.85 12.56 -8.28
C GLY A 180 21.38 12.53 -6.85
N VAL A 181 20.54 12.76 -5.84
CA VAL A 181 20.87 12.62 -4.42
C VAL A 181 20.52 11.21 -3.95
N THR A 182 21.29 10.67 -3.01
CA THR A 182 21.07 9.34 -2.43
C THR A 182 21.04 9.40 -0.91
N ILE A 183 20.27 8.51 -0.29
CA ILE A 183 20.37 8.18 1.12
C ILE A 183 21.60 7.28 1.28
N GLN A 184 22.45 7.63 2.24
CA GLN A 184 23.62 6.86 2.58
C GLN A 184 23.41 6.04 3.84
N GLN A 185 23.91 4.82 3.81
CA GLN A 185 24.02 3.94 4.97
C GLN A 185 25.46 3.41 5.02
N GLU A 186 26.12 3.53 6.17
CA GLU A 186 27.52 3.11 6.36
C GLU A 186 28.49 3.63 5.27
N ASN A 187 28.31 4.87 4.81
CA ASN A 187 29.04 5.52 3.70
C ASN A 187 28.81 4.92 2.30
N THR A 188 27.80 4.08 2.14
CA THR A 188 27.39 3.51 0.84
C THR A 188 26.12 4.20 0.35
N ASN A 189 26.07 4.55 -0.93
CA ASN A 189 24.84 5.08 -1.55
C ASN A 189 23.86 3.92 -1.74
N ARG A 190 22.77 3.92 -0.97
CA ARG A 190 21.79 2.81 -0.97
C ARG A 190 20.54 3.14 -1.77
N LEU A 191 19.88 4.27 -1.48
CA LEU A 191 18.62 4.64 -2.11
C LEU A 191 18.70 5.96 -2.86
N ALA A 192 18.28 5.98 -4.12
CA ALA A 192 18.09 7.23 -4.85
C ALA A 192 16.86 7.98 -4.34
N ILE A 193 17.01 9.29 -4.15
CA ILE A 193 15.92 10.17 -3.74
C ILE A 193 15.19 10.69 -4.98
N PRO A 194 13.87 10.45 -5.11
CA PRO A 194 13.03 11.09 -6.11
C PRO A 194 13.16 12.61 -6.08
N ASN A 195 13.19 13.22 -7.26
CA ASN A 195 13.00 14.64 -7.42
C ASN A 195 11.57 14.99 -6.98
N SER A 196 11.46 15.87 -5.97
CA SER A 196 10.19 16.35 -5.44
C SER A 196 9.59 17.48 -6.28
N ASN A 197 10.32 18.01 -7.27
CA ASN A 197 9.80 19.02 -8.17
C ASN A 197 8.79 18.36 -9.11
N MET A 198 7.50 18.59 -8.86
CA MET A 198 6.37 18.24 -9.75
C MET A 198 6.36 19.07 -11.05
N GLU A 199 7.53 19.48 -11.55
CA GLU A 199 7.59 19.86 -12.96
C GLU A 199 7.18 18.61 -13.73
N PRO A 200 6.13 18.68 -14.57
CA PRO A 200 5.67 17.52 -15.31
C PRO A 200 6.85 16.84 -15.99
N PHE A 201 6.74 15.54 -16.22
CA PHE A 201 7.53 14.77 -17.18
C PHE A 201 7.39 15.34 -18.63
N ARG A 202 7.52 16.66 -18.82
CA ARG A 202 7.45 17.40 -20.08
C ARG A 202 8.69 17.17 -20.94
N HIS A 203 9.77 16.67 -20.36
CA HIS A 203 11.06 16.52 -21.03
C HIS A 203 11.64 15.11 -20.95
N SER A 204 10.97 14.19 -20.25
CA SER A 204 11.34 12.78 -20.22
C SER A 204 10.60 12.09 -21.36
N ASN A 205 11.32 11.67 -22.40
CA ASN A 205 10.81 10.89 -23.53
C ASN A 205 10.37 9.48 -23.08
N MET A 206 9.45 9.36 -22.12
CA MET A 206 8.78 8.09 -21.83
C MET A 206 7.60 7.96 -22.79
N HIS A 207 7.91 7.63 -24.04
CA HIS A 207 6.93 7.23 -25.04
C HIS A 207 6.49 5.79 -24.75
N MET A 208 5.34 5.62 -24.12
CA MET A 208 4.66 4.33 -24.16
C MET A 208 3.90 4.23 -25.49
N ASN A 209 4.47 3.48 -26.42
CA ASN A 209 3.81 3.17 -27.69
C ASN A 209 2.70 2.14 -27.42
N PHE A 210 1.46 2.61 -27.35
CA PHE A 210 0.29 1.73 -27.41
C PHE A 210 -0.19 1.68 -28.87
N GLU A 211 -0.17 0.50 -29.48
CA GLU A 211 -0.53 0.29 -30.90
C GLU A 211 -2.01 0.56 -31.23
N ASP A 212 -2.86 0.85 -30.23
CA ASP A 212 -4.29 1.13 -30.42
C ASP A 212 -4.60 2.65 -30.36
N THR A 213 -4.81 3.22 -31.54
CA THR A 213 -5.00 4.64 -31.87
C THR A 213 -6.35 5.26 -31.46
N GLN A 214 -7.04 4.70 -30.45
CA GLN A 214 -8.34 5.23 -29.97
C GLN A 214 -8.39 5.58 -28.48
N ALA A 215 -7.30 5.41 -27.72
CA ALA A 215 -7.27 5.86 -26.33
C ALA A 215 -6.98 7.36 -26.26
N VAL A 216 -7.94 8.16 -25.81
CA VAL A 216 -7.66 9.53 -25.33
C VAL A 216 -6.93 9.39 -24.01
N LEU A 217 -5.61 9.45 -24.10
CA LEU A 217 -4.69 9.27 -23.01
C LEU A 217 -4.53 10.62 -22.30
N ASP A 218 -5.46 10.94 -21.41
CA ASP A 218 -5.36 12.17 -20.62
C ASP A 218 -4.29 11.99 -19.55
N VAL A 219 -3.22 12.78 -19.65
CA VAL A 219 -2.11 12.77 -18.71
C VAL A 219 -2.43 13.72 -17.57
N ASP A 220 -2.63 13.20 -16.36
CA ASP A 220 -2.63 14.07 -15.20
C ASP A 220 -1.28 14.76 -15.07
N LYS A 221 -1.30 16.09 -14.96
CA LYS A 221 -0.11 16.95 -15.02
C LYS A 221 0.93 16.64 -13.95
N ASN A 222 0.56 15.92 -12.89
CA ASN A 222 1.43 15.67 -11.76
C ASN A 222 2.00 14.24 -11.73
N PHE A 223 1.27 13.23 -12.26
CA PHE A 223 1.67 11.82 -12.06
C PHE A 223 1.46 10.88 -13.26
N GLN A 224 1.17 11.41 -14.45
CA GLN A 224 1.00 10.62 -15.69
C GLN A 224 0.10 9.38 -15.53
N ILE A 225 -1.09 9.59 -14.97
CA ILE A 225 -2.10 8.53 -14.90
C ILE A 225 -2.78 8.43 -16.25
N PHE A 226 -2.84 7.23 -16.81
CA PHE A 226 -3.56 6.98 -18.05
C PHE A 226 -4.89 6.31 -17.72
N TYR A 227 -5.93 6.61 -18.50
CA TYR A 227 -7.21 5.96 -18.32
C TYR A 227 -7.92 5.76 -19.64
N LYS A 228 -8.75 4.72 -19.67
CA LYS A 228 -9.63 4.40 -20.78
C LYS A 228 -11.07 4.50 -20.27
N ASP A 229 -11.96 5.06 -21.07
CA ASP A 229 -13.40 5.16 -20.80
C ASP A 229 -13.78 6.01 -19.57
N CYS A 230 -13.00 7.04 -19.23
CA CYS A 230 -13.39 8.04 -18.23
C CYS A 230 -14.00 9.28 -18.89
N VAL A 231 -15.12 9.75 -18.35
CA VAL A 231 -15.76 11.01 -18.79
C VAL A 231 -14.94 12.18 -18.25
N SER A 232 -14.68 13.22 -19.07
CA SER A 232 -13.98 14.42 -18.63
C SER A 232 -14.78 15.18 -17.57
N ASP A 233 -14.12 15.70 -16.54
CA ASP A 233 -14.71 16.71 -15.65
C ASP A 233 -15.03 17.95 -16.51
N SER A 234 -16.31 18.29 -16.65
CA SER A 234 -16.80 19.50 -17.32
C SER A 234 -16.43 20.77 -16.54
#